data_AF-A0A7S1L017-F1
#
_entry.id   AF-A0A7S1L017-F1
#
_cell.length_a   1.000
_cell.length_b   1.000
_cell.length_c   1.000
_cell.angle_alpha   90.00
_cell.angle_beta   90.00
_cell.angle_gamma   90.00
#
_symmetry.space_group_name_H-M   'P 1'
#
loop_
_entity.id
_entity.type
_entity.pdbx_description
1 polymer ?
#
loop_
_entity_poly.entity_id
_entity_poly.type
_entity_poly.pdbx_seq_one_letter_code
_entity_poly.pdbx_strand_id
1 'polypeptide(L)'
;NALFICPFVVGTPGAGSKATIAERARCAAAVFLATWTVIALTWELGWLLVRAHLPELQDSYAGYAWWVYIDAGDQRYLTAPTDLVVMEVLSVANAVVCASALRTLLWEPTKTRSRAS
;
A
#
# COMPACT_ATOMS: atom_id res chain seq x y z
N ASN A 1 2.14 26.01 8.59
CA ASN A 1 1.64 24.63 8.66
C ASN A 1 2.32 23.76 7.62
N ALA A 2 3.54 23.30 7.92
CA ALA A 2 4.24 22.32 7.11
C ALA A 2 4.01 20.96 7.75
N LEU A 3 3.13 20.15 7.16
CA LEU A 3 2.98 18.75 7.53
C LEU A 3 4.22 18.04 6.98
N PHE A 4 5.22 17.83 7.84
CA PHE A 4 6.41 17.02 7.60
C PHE A 4 5.99 15.54 7.47
N ILE A 5 5.51 15.13 6.30
CA ILE A 5 5.35 13.72 5.96
C ILE A 5 6.29 13.44 4.79
N CYS A 6 7.54 13.11 5.14
CA CYS A 6 8.58 12.37 4.40
C CYS A 6 10.00 12.94 4.62
N PRO A 7 10.51 13.00 5.87
CA PRO A 7 11.96 13.15 6.07
C PRO A 7 12.75 11.87 5.71
N PHE A 8 12.06 10.78 5.38
CA PHE A 8 12.66 9.44 5.42
C PHE A 8 13.02 8.85 4.04
N VAL A 9 12.36 9.29 2.95
CA VAL A 9 12.58 8.72 1.60
C VAL A 9 13.48 9.60 0.73
N VAL A 10 13.51 10.89 1.02
CA VAL A 10 14.29 11.87 0.28
C VAL A 10 15.05 12.66 1.32
N GLY A 11 16.38 12.46 1.36
CA GLY A 11 17.24 13.13 2.34
C GLY A 11 16.84 14.58 2.53
N THR A 12 16.74 15.01 3.79
CA THR A 12 16.29 16.35 4.13
C THR A 12 17.08 17.38 3.32
N PRO A 13 16.42 18.23 2.51
CA PRO A 13 17.08 19.39 1.94
C PRO A 13 17.75 20.16 3.09
N GLY A 14 19.00 20.59 2.91
CA GLY A 14 19.67 21.42 3.90
C GLY A 14 18.75 22.57 4.31
N ALA A 15 18.73 22.89 5.61
CA ALA A 15 17.81 23.87 6.19
C ALA A 15 17.79 25.16 5.35
N GLY A 16 16.68 25.39 4.62
CA GLY A 16 16.48 26.55 3.74
C GLY A 16 16.30 26.26 2.24
N SER A 17 16.59 25.06 1.73
CA SER A 17 16.40 24.74 0.31
C SER A 17 14.99 24.20 0.01
N LYS A 18 14.34 24.72 -1.04
CA LYS A 18 13.08 24.14 -1.57
C LYS A 18 13.37 22.79 -2.21
N ALA A 19 12.53 21.79 -1.95
CA ALA A 19 12.62 20.51 -2.63
C ALA A 19 12.42 20.67 -4.15
N THR A 20 13.23 19.97 -4.93
CA THR A 20 13.09 19.91 -6.39
C THR A 20 11.81 19.17 -6.79
N ILE A 21 11.35 19.36 -8.03
CA ILE A 21 10.18 18.64 -8.56
C ILE A 21 10.40 17.12 -8.50
N ALA A 22 11.61 16.66 -8.83
CA ALA A 22 11.96 15.24 -8.80
C ALA A 22 11.87 14.65 -7.38
N GLU A 23 12.33 15.39 -6.37
CA GLU A 23 12.23 14.98 -4.96
C GLU A 23 10.78 14.90 -4.49
N ARG A 24 9.97 15.90 -4.83
CA ARG A 24 8.53 15.90 -4.52
C ARG A 24 7.80 14.74 -5.19
N ALA A 25 8.14 14.45 -6.45
CA ALA A 25 7.57 13.33 -7.20
C ALA A 25 7.93 11.97 -6.57
N ARG A 26 9.20 11.79 -6.13
CA ARG A 26 9.62 10.58 -5.42
C ARG A 26 8.87 10.40 -4.09
N CYS A 27 8.72 11.47 -3.30
CA CYS A 27 7.93 11.40 -2.06
C CYS A 27 6.47 11.02 -2.34
N ALA A 28 5.84 11.65 -3.33
CA ALA A 28 4.47 11.32 -3.71
C ALA A 28 4.33 9.86 -4.17
N ALA A 29 5.27 9.38 -4.98
CA ALA A 29 5.30 7.99 -5.42
C ALA A 29 5.48 7.01 -4.23
N ALA A 30 6.36 7.34 -3.28
CA ALA A 30 6.57 6.49 -2.10
C ALA A 30 5.34 6.44 -1.19
N VAL A 31 4.66 7.57 -0.96
CA VAL A 31 3.40 7.61 -0.21
C VAL A 31 2.30 6.82 -0.93
N PHE A 32 2.21 6.95 -2.25
CA PHE A 32 1.27 6.18 -3.06
C PHE A 32 1.54 4.68 -2.93
N LEU A 33 2.77 4.25 -3.17
CA LEU A 33 3.17 2.84 -3.10
C LEU A 33 2.95 2.26 -1.70
N ALA A 34 3.25 3.02 -0.63
CA ALA A 34 3.01 2.59 0.74
C ALA A 34 1.51 2.42 1.02
N THR A 35 0.70 3.41 0.64
CA THR A 35 -0.77 3.35 0.80
C THR A 35 -1.36 2.18 0.03
N TRP A 36 -0.98 2.01 -1.23
CA TRP A 36 -1.44 0.92 -2.07
C TRP A 36 -1.03 -0.46 -1.50
N THR A 37 0.21 -0.58 -1.02
CA THR A 37 0.69 -1.82 -0.38
C THR A 37 -0.14 -2.18 0.85
N VAL A 38 -0.47 -1.20 1.69
CA VAL A 38 -1.33 -1.42 2.86
C VAL A 38 -2.70 -1.90 2.43
N ILE A 39 -3.31 -1.28 1.41
CA ILE A 39 -4.62 -1.71 0.90
C ILE A 39 -4.54 -3.15 0.38
N ALA A 40 -3.60 -3.47 -0.49
CA ALA A 40 -3.48 -4.82 -1.04
C ALA A 40 -3.26 -5.90 0.04
N LEU A 41 -2.43 -5.62 1.05
CA LEU A 41 -2.12 -6.58 2.12
C LEU A 41 -3.20 -6.67 3.21
N THR A 42 -4.13 -5.72 3.29
CA THR A 42 -5.23 -5.74 4.29
C THR A 42 -6.58 -6.08 3.65
N TRP A 43 -6.92 -5.43 2.55
CA TRP A 43 -8.17 -5.59 1.83
C TRP A 43 -8.18 -6.84 0.95
N GLU A 44 -7.30 -6.92 -0.05
CA GLU A 44 -7.33 -8.01 -1.03
C GLU A 44 -6.89 -9.33 -0.41
N LEU A 45 -5.80 -9.30 0.37
CA LEU A 45 -5.38 -10.47 1.14
C LEU A 45 -6.44 -10.86 2.17
N GLY A 46 -7.04 -9.89 2.86
CA GLY A 46 -8.11 -10.15 3.82
C GLY A 46 -9.27 -10.88 3.15
N TRP A 47 -9.76 -10.38 2.01
CA TRP A 47 -10.81 -11.03 1.24
C TRP A 47 -10.40 -12.44 0.82
N LEU A 48 -9.20 -12.63 0.26
CA LEU A 48 -8.72 -13.94 -0.16
C LEU A 48 -8.74 -14.95 1.00
N LEU A 49 -8.42 -14.53 2.22
CA LEU A 49 -8.41 -15.40 3.38
C LEU A 49 -9.83 -15.75 3.87
N VAL A 50 -10.78 -14.80 3.81
CA VAL A 50 -12.12 -15.00 4.37
C VAL A 50 -13.19 -15.39 3.35
N ARG A 51 -12.94 -15.25 2.04
CA ARG A 51 -13.96 -15.36 0.98
C ARG A 51 -14.80 -16.64 1.05
N ALA A 52 -14.19 -17.77 1.44
CA ALA A 52 -14.87 -19.06 1.53
C ALA A 52 -15.91 -19.10 2.67
N HIS A 53 -15.73 -18.26 3.69
CA HIS A 53 -16.59 -18.14 4.87
C HIS A 53 -17.40 -16.85 4.87
N LEU A 54 -17.29 -16.03 3.83
CA LEU A 54 -17.92 -14.71 3.79
C LEU A 54 -19.46 -14.75 3.99
N PRO A 55 -20.20 -15.76 3.48
CA PRO A 55 -21.62 -15.93 3.81
C PRO A 55 -21.92 -16.11 5.30
N GLU A 56 -21.04 -16.78 6.04
CA GLU A 56 -21.19 -17.01 7.49
C GLU A 56 -20.82 -15.76 8.31
N LEU A 57 -20.08 -14.83 7.70
CA LEU A 57 -19.56 -13.63 8.35
C LEU A 57 -20.45 -12.40 8.16
N GLN A 58 -21.64 -12.54 7.57
CA GLN A 58 -22.56 -11.42 7.27
C GLN A 58 -22.92 -10.59 8.49
N ASP A 59 -23.18 -11.24 9.62
CA ASP A 59 -23.54 -10.58 10.89
C ASP A 59 -22.32 -10.29 11.77
N SER A 60 -21.10 -10.38 11.23
CA SER A 60 -19.84 -10.22 11.98
C SER A 60 -19.05 -8.99 11.53
N TYR A 61 -18.31 -8.39 12.48
CA TYR A 61 -17.37 -7.32 12.16
C TYR A 61 -16.23 -7.77 11.24
N ALA A 62 -15.92 -9.07 11.21
CA ALA A 62 -14.89 -9.62 10.34
C ALA A 62 -15.31 -9.55 8.86
N GLY A 63 -16.58 -9.79 8.54
CA GLY A 63 -17.10 -9.73 7.16
C GLY A 63 -17.59 -8.34 6.73
N TYR A 64 -17.83 -7.44 7.70
CA TYR A 64 -18.53 -6.17 7.48
C TYR A 64 -18.00 -5.35 6.31
N ALA A 65 -16.67 -5.17 6.24
CA ALA A 65 -16.04 -4.33 5.23
C ALA A 65 -16.33 -4.82 3.79
N TRP A 66 -16.26 -6.14 3.56
CA TRP A 66 -16.54 -6.73 2.25
C TRP A 66 -18.03 -6.78 1.94
N TRP A 67 -18.89 -7.02 2.94
CA TRP A 67 -20.35 -6.98 2.75
C TRP A 67 -20.83 -5.59 2.33
N VAL A 68 -20.34 -4.52 2.97
CA VAL A 68 -20.64 -3.15 2.54
C VAL A 68 -20.21 -2.89 1.10
N TYR A 69 -19.06 -3.44 0.68
CA TYR A 69 -18.56 -3.29 -0.69
C TYR A 69 -19.40 -4.07 -1.72
N ILE A 70 -19.78 -5.30 -1.38
CA ILE A 70 -20.66 -6.15 -2.19
C ILE A 70 -22.02 -5.47 -2.36
N ASP A 71 -22.61 -4.97 -1.27
CA ASP A 71 -23.89 -4.25 -1.27
C ASP A 71 -23.83 -2.95 -2.09
N ALA A 72 -22.65 -2.31 -2.16
CA ALA A 72 -22.43 -1.14 -2.99
C ALA A 72 -22.35 -1.45 -4.50
N GLY A 73 -22.25 -2.72 -4.90
CA GLY A 73 -22.54 -3.14 -6.27
C GLY A 73 -21.60 -4.18 -6.89
N ASP A 74 -20.44 -4.48 -6.29
CA ASP A 74 -19.53 -5.49 -6.86
C ASP A 74 -19.77 -6.90 -6.28
N GLN A 75 -20.74 -7.58 -6.86
CA GLN A 75 -21.15 -8.93 -6.46
C GLN A 75 -20.09 -10.01 -6.79
N ARG A 76 -19.02 -9.68 -7.53
CA ARG A 76 -17.96 -10.65 -7.83
C ARG A 76 -17.19 -11.07 -6.58
N TYR A 77 -17.14 -10.21 -5.55
CA TYR A 77 -16.56 -10.55 -4.25
C TYR A 77 -17.37 -11.62 -3.49
N LEU A 78 -18.62 -11.86 -3.88
CA LEU A 78 -19.45 -12.95 -3.35
C LEU A 78 -19.28 -14.25 -4.16
N THR A 79 -19.28 -14.16 -5.48
CA THR A 79 -19.20 -15.35 -6.37
C THR A 79 -17.78 -15.84 -6.61
N ALA A 80 -16.78 -15.01 -6.30
CA ALA A 80 -15.35 -15.29 -6.44
C ALA A 80 -14.97 -15.92 -7.80
N PRO A 81 -15.31 -15.28 -8.93
CA PRO A 81 -14.97 -15.81 -10.24
C PRO A 81 -13.44 -15.89 -10.39
N THR A 82 -12.97 -16.87 -11.15
CA THR A 82 -11.54 -17.24 -11.20
C THR A 82 -10.65 -16.07 -11.64
N ASP A 83 -11.11 -15.23 -12.55
CA ASP A 83 -10.41 -14.03 -13.01
C ASP A 83 -10.18 -13.02 -11.88
N LEU A 84 -11.20 -12.75 -11.05
CA LEU A 84 -11.06 -11.90 -9.87
C LEU A 84 -10.07 -12.50 -8.87
N VAL A 85 -10.21 -13.79 -8.54
CA VAL A 85 -9.31 -14.45 -7.58
C VAL A 85 -7.86 -14.39 -8.05
N VAL A 86 -7.59 -14.65 -9.33
CA VAL A 86 -6.25 -14.57 -9.90
C VAL A 86 -5.73 -13.13 -9.83
N MET A 87 -6.55 -12.14 -10.17
CA MET A 87 -6.18 -10.73 -10.08
C MET A 87 -5.79 -10.33 -8.65
N GLU A 88 -6.56 -10.73 -7.65
CA GLU A 88 -6.25 -10.42 -6.25
C GLU A 88 -5.00 -11.13 -5.76
N VAL A 89 -4.78 -12.39 -6.14
CA VAL A 89 -3.54 -13.11 -5.81
C VAL A 89 -2.33 -12.40 -6.41
N LEU A 90 -2.40 -11.95 -7.66
CA LEU A 90 -1.32 -11.21 -8.31
C LEU A 90 -1.11 -9.83 -7.68
N SER A 91 -2.20 -9.14 -7.31
CA SER A 91 -2.16 -7.87 -6.58
C SER A 91 -1.42 -8.01 -5.25
N VAL A 92 -1.78 -9.02 -4.45
CA VAL A 92 -1.12 -9.33 -3.17
C VAL A 92 0.35 -9.72 -3.37
N ALA A 93 0.66 -10.55 -4.36
CA ALA A 93 2.04 -10.93 -4.67
C ALA A 93 2.90 -9.69 -5.01
N ASN A 94 2.37 -8.78 -5.84
CA ASN A 94 3.03 -7.52 -6.16
C ASN A 94 3.19 -6.62 -4.91
N ALA A 95 2.21 -6.62 -4.02
CA ALA A 95 2.29 -5.88 -2.77
C ALA A 95 3.39 -6.40 -1.83
N VAL A 96 3.62 -7.72 -1.78
CA VAL A 96 4.74 -8.30 -1.02
C VAL A 96 6.10 -7.88 -1.60
N VAL A 97 6.23 -7.85 -2.92
CA VAL A 97 7.44 -7.33 -3.59
C VAL A 97 7.62 -5.84 -3.29
N CYS A 98 6.54 -5.05 -3.38
CA CYS A 98 6.55 -3.62 -3.09
C CYS A 98 6.92 -3.35 -1.63
N ALA A 99 6.36 -4.10 -0.67
CA ALA A 99 6.71 -4.02 0.74
C ALA A 99 8.19 -4.30 0.99
N SER A 100 8.76 -5.27 0.28
CA SER A 100 10.19 -5.59 0.36
C SER A 100 11.05 -4.43 -0.17
N ALA A 101 10.66 -3.84 -1.31
CA ALA A 101 11.35 -2.69 -1.89
C ALA A 101 11.23 -1.42 -1.02
N LEU A 102 10.04 -1.16 -0.47
CA LEU A 102 9.82 -0.08 0.49
C LEU A 102 10.68 -0.30 1.73
N ARG A 103 10.74 -1.52 2.27
CA ARG A 103 11.62 -1.84 3.39
C ARG A 103 13.07 -1.49 3.07
N THR A 104 13.61 -1.87 1.90
CA THR A 104 15.00 -1.51 1.55
C THR A 104 15.20 -0.01 1.40
N LEU A 105 14.24 0.70 0.78
CA LEU A 105 14.29 2.16 0.63
C LEU A 105 14.23 2.90 1.97
N LEU A 106 13.52 2.33 2.94
CA LEU A 106 13.33 2.87 4.28
C LEU A 106 14.52 2.48 5.20
N TRP A 107 15.04 1.25 5.13
CA TRP A 107 16.04 0.75 6.07
C TRP A 107 17.49 0.95 5.67
N GLU A 108 17.80 1.27 4.41
CA GLU A 108 19.18 1.59 4.08
C GLU A 108 19.56 2.91 4.75
N PRO A 109 20.51 2.90 5.71
CA PRO A 109 21.03 4.14 6.26
C PRO A 109 21.60 4.92 5.08
N THR A 110 21.13 6.15 4.91
CA THR A 110 21.66 7.11 3.95
C THR A 110 23.18 7.11 4.13
N LYS A 111 23.91 6.36 3.31
CA LYS A 111 25.36 6.36 3.37
C LYS A 111 25.75 7.79 3.08
N THR A 112 26.20 8.44 4.15
CA THR A 112 26.75 9.78 4.24
C THR A 112 27.30 10.19 2.89
N ARG A 113 26.57 11.06 2.19
CA ARG A 113 27.06 11.78 1.02
C ARG A 113 28.05 12.86 1.49
N SER A 114 29.03 12.46 2.29
CA SER A 114 30.17 13.28 2.73
C SER A 114 31.37 12.92 1.86
N ARG A 115 31.24 13.12 0.54
CA ARG A 115 32.36 13.15 -0.39
C ARG A 115 31.98 14.03 -1.57
N ALA A 116 32.18 15.32 -1.38
CA ALA A 116 32.60 16.25 -2.42
C ALA A 116 33.27 17.43 -1.69
N SER A 117 34.57 17.24 -1.47
CA SER A 117 35.55 18.31 -1.31
C SER A 117 35.61 19.16 -2.57
#